data_AF-A0A849R402-F1
#
_entry.id   AF-A0A849R402-F1
#
_cell.length_a   1.000
_cell.length_b   1.000
_cell.length_c   1.000
_cell.angle_alpha   90.00
_cell.angle_beta   90.00
_cell.angle_gamma   90.00
#
_symmetry.space_group_name_H-M   'P 1'
#
loop_
_entity.id
_entity.type
_entity.pdbx_description
1 polymer ?
#
loop_
_entity_poly.entity_id
_entity_poly.type
_entity_poly.pdbx_seq_one_letter_code
_entity_poly.pdbx_strand_id
1 'polypeptide(L)'
;MNPANIIDVLIRDIKGRLTLDGKSRAFEEGKELNSEFMKEKAEPEAFTKEFLIDKILDPLELEKLPEKSFETPKGHRSVDYRIKGETGMFLVEAKPLNANLFDKSRDGGVNQIKGLFRLAEVKEHYDFGVATDGLRWVFIDKNKEVVSDLNLETDYEQIRVFLVGKEKVISPKTEEEISKK
;
A
#
# COMPACT_ATOMS: atom_id res chain seq x y z
N MET A 1 1.52 8.56 22.22
CA MET A 1 1.83 7.12 22.17
C MET A 1 3.13 6.96 21.40
N ASN A 2 4.06 6.12 21.86
CA ASN A 2 5.31 5.86 21.13
C ASN A 2 5.00 5.01 19.88
N PRO A 3 5.38 5.44 18.65
CA PRO A 3 5.09 4.72 17.41
C PRO A 3 5.51 3.25 17.42
N ALA A 4 6.66 2.94 18.03
CA ALA A 4 7.14 1.57 18.18
C ALA A 4 6.12 0.67 18.91
N ASN A 5 5.42 1.21 19.91
CA ASN A 5 4.43 0.46 20.67
C ASN A 5 3.17 0.14 19.85
N ILE A 6 2.83 0.96 18.85
CA ILE A 6 1.66 0.71 17.99
C ILE A 6 1.97 -0.43 17.01
N ILE A 7 3.15 -0.40 16.39
CA ILE A 7 3.55 -1.43 15.44
C ILE A 7 3.75 -2.78 16.15
N ASP A 8 4.41 -2.80 17.30
CA ASP A 8 4.57 -4.03 18.10
C ASP A 8 3.22 -4.68 18.44
N VAL A 9 2.23 -3.87 18.82
CA VAL A 9 0.87 -4.35 19.11
C VAL A 9 0.21 -4.93 17.87
N LEU A 10 0.35 -4.27 16.71
CA LEU A 10 -0.24 -4.69 15.44
C LEU A 10 0.38 -6.01 14.94
N ILE A 11 1.71 -6.11 14.95
CA ILE A 11 2.43 -7.34 14.59
C ILE A 11 2.06 -8.48 15.52
N ARG A 12 1.92 -8.22 16.82
CA ARG A 12 1.47 -9.22 17.80
C ARG A 12 0.05 -9.69 17.53
N ASP A 13 -0.89 -8.80 17.17
CA ASP A 13 -2.27 -9.17 16.82
C ASP A 13 -2.30 -10.07 15.58
N ILE A 14 -1.60 -9.70 14.52
CA ILE A 14 -1.53 -10.47 13.28
C ILE A 14 -0.94 -11.86 13.56
N LYS A 15 0.21 -11.93 14.25
CA LYS A 15 0.78 -13.22 14.68
C LYS A 15 -0.26 -14.01 15.48
N GLY A 16 -1.03 -13.37 16.36
CA GLY A 16 -2.12 -13.99 17.12
C GLY A 16 -3.17 -14.71 16.28
N ARG A 17 -3.40 -14.27 15.03
CA ARG A 17 -4.39 -14.81 14.09
C ARG A 17 -3.85 -15.94 13.20
N LEU A 18 -2.52 -16.13 13.16
CA LEU A 18 -1.88 -17.17 12.38
C LEU A 18 -1.70 -18.48 13.17
N THR A 19 -1.68 -19.61 12.46
CA THR A 19 -1.28 -20.91 13.00
C THR A 19 0.20 -20.89 13.41
N LEU A 20 0.66 -21.90 14.15
CA LEU A 20 2.09 -21.97 14.51
C LEU A 20 2.98 -22.05 13.27
N ASP A 21 2.63 -22.91 12.31
CA ASP A 21 3.33 -23.00 11.02
C ASP A 21 3.21 -21.67 10.26
N GLY A 22 2.01 -21.11 10.15
CA GLY A 22 1.77 -19.83 9.46
C GLY A 22 2.61 -18.68 10.00
N LYS A 23 2.81 -18.59 11.32
CA LYS A 23 3.73 -17.60 11.94
C LYS A 23 5.16 -17.78 11.44
N SER A 24 5.68 -19.01 11.50
CA SER A 24 7.06 -19.29 11.07
C SER A 24 7.21 -19.01 9.57
N ARG A 25 6.29 -19.51 8.74
CA ARG A 25 6.30 -19.25 7.29
C ARG A 25 6.26 -17.76 6.96
N ALA A 26 5.35 -17.00 7.56
CA ALA A 26 5.19 -15.58 7.21
C ALA A 26 6.28 -14.69 7.83
N PHE A 27 6.62 -14.86 9.10
CA PHE A 27 7.49 -13.90 9.82
C PHE A 27 8.94 -14.35 9.98
N GLU A 28 9.25 -15.64 9.85
CA GLU A 28 10.63 -16.15 9.92
C GLU A 28 11.18 -16.48 8.52
N GLU A 29 10.36 -17.11 7.67
CA GLU A 29 10.75 -17.46 6.29
C GLU A 29 10.39 -16.38 5.26
N GLY A 30 9.56 -15.39 5.62
CA GLY A 30 9.13 -14.32 4.71
C GLY A 30 8.25 -14.80 3.56
N LYS A 31 7.51 -15.90 3.73
CA LYS A 31 6.61 -16.42 2.69
C LYS A 31 5.35 -15.58 2.57
N GLU A 32 4.90 -15.43 1.33
CA GLU A 32 3.59 -14.86 1.01
C GLU A 32 2.49 -15.60 1.78
N LEU A 33 1.64 -14.81 2.43
CA LEU A 33 0.55 -15.31 3.23
C LEU A 33 -0.43 -16.08 2.35
N ASN A 34 -0.79 -17.28 2.79
CA ASN A 34 -1.86 -18.07 2.20
C ASN A 34 -2.94 -18.39 3.23
N SER A 35 -4.10 -18.86 2.76
CA SER A 35 -5.26 -19.14 3.61
C SER A 35 -5.02 -20.25 4.65
N GLU A 36 -4.05 -21.14 4.44
CA GLU A 36 -3.70 -22.23 5.37
C GLU A 36 -2.85 -21.74 6.55
N PHE A 37 -2.20 -20.58 6.40
CA PHE A 37 -1.40 -19.98 7.47
C PHE A 37 -2.28 -19.35 8.57
N MET A 38 -3.56 -19.11 8.30
CA MET A 38 -4.49 -18.46 9.22
C MET A 38 -5.22 -19.50 10.08
N LYS A 39 -5.50 -19.16 11.35
CA LYS A 39 -6.33 -20.01 12.22
C LYS A 39 -7.77 -20.10 11.71
N GLU A 40 -8.28 -18.97 11.23
CA GLU A 40 -9.56 -18.85 10.56
C GLU A 40 -9.28 -18.58 9.09
N LYS A 41 -9.76 -19.47 8.21
CA LYS A 41 -9.49 -19.33 6.77
C LYS A 41 -10.15 -18.07 6.24
N ALA A 42 -9.34 -17.19 5.66
CA ALA A 42 -9.78 -16.02 4.92
C ALA A 42 -9.03 -15.92 3.59
N GLU A 43 -9.51 -15.05 2.71
CA GLU A 43 -8.76 -14.64 1.53
C GLU A 43 -7.53 -13.81 1.99
N PRO A 44 -6.29 -14.15 1.56
CA PRO A 44 -5.08 -13.51 2.07
C PRO A 44 -4.97 -12.00 1.90
N GLU A 45 -5.43 -11.44 0.79
CA GLU A 45 -5.42 -9.99 0.56
C GLU A 45 -6.41 -9.30 1.50
N ALA A 46 -7.63 -9.81 1.64
CA ALA A 46 -8.65 -9.34 2.57
C ALA A 46 -8.19 -9.40 4.03
N PHE A 47 -7.51 -10.48 4.42
CA PHE A 47 -6.88 -10.58 5.75
C PHE A 47 -5.86 -9.45 5.96
N THR A 48 -5.01 -9.20 4.97
CA THR A 48 -3.97 -8.16 5.06
C THR A 48 -4.58 -6.76 5.12
N LYS A 49 -5.65 -6.53 4.35
CA LYS A 49 -6.43 -5.29 4.37
C LYS A 49 -7.02 -5.03 5.75
N GLU A 50 -7.80 -5.98 6.29
CA GLU A 50 -8.55 -5.80 7.53
C GLU A 50 -7.65 -5.68 8.77
N PHE A 51 -6.64 -6.56 8.88
CA PHE A 51 -5.87 -6.72 10.10
C PHE A 51 -4.55 -5.94 10.13
N LEU A 52 -4.13 -5.36 9.00
CA LEU A 52 -2.89 -4.60 8.92
C LEU A 52 -3.10 -3.22 8.28
N ILE A 53 -3.51 -3.17 7.01
CA ILE A 53 -3.59 -1.90 6.26
C ILE A 53 -4.64 -0.96 6.86
N ASP A 54 -5.86 -1.45 7.13
CA ASP A 54 -6.92 -0.64 7.72
C ASP A 54 -6.54 -0.16 9.13
N LYS A 55 -5.82 -0.98 9.91
CA LYS A 55 -5.31 -0.57 11.24
C LYS A 55 -4.26 0.52 11.18
N ILE A 56 -3.57 0.67 10.05
CA ILE A 56 -2.62 1.76 9.79
C ILE A 56 -3.35 3.00 9.27
N LEU A 57 -4.33 2.83 8.37
CA LEU A 57 -5.04 3.95 7.73
C LEU A 57 -6.11 4.59 8.61
N ASP A 58 -6.90 3.80 9.34
CA ASP A 58 -8.05 4.29 10.11
C ASP A 58 -7.69 5.35 11.16
N PRO A 59 -6.58 5.20 11.93
CA PRO A 59 -6.19 6.21 12.92
C PRO A 59 -5.65 7.51 12.31
N LEU A 60 -5.39 7.55 11.00
CA LEU A 60 -4.90 8.75 10.30
C LEU A 60 -6.03 9.70 9.91
N GLU A 61 -7.29 9.34 10.18
CA GLU A 61 -8.49 10.16 9.91
C GLU A 61 -8.61 10.58 8.43
N LEU A 62 -8.07 9.76 7.52
CA LEU A 62 -8.14 9.98 6.08
C LEU A 62 -9.50 9.54 5.52
N GLU A 63 -10.03 10.28 4.55
CA GLU A 63 -11.31 9.95 3.93
C GLU A 63 -11.13 8.80 2.91
N LYS A 64 -11.67 7.62 3.23
CA LYS A 64 -11.77 6.49 2.28
C LYS A 64 -12.95 6.75 1.33
N LEU A 65 -12.65 6.98 0.07
CA LEU A 65 -13.66 7.19 -0.98
C LEU A 65 -14.18 5.84 -1.52
N PRO A 66 -15.39 5.81 -2.12
CA PRO A 66 -15.92 4.60 -2.74
C PRO A 66 -14.97 4.02 -3.79
N GLU A 67 -14.96 2.68 -3.90
CA GLU A 67 -14.21 1.98 -4.93
C GLU A 67 -14.52 2.56 -6.32
N LYS A 68 -13.49 2.69 -7.16
CA LYS A 68 -13.64 3.10 -8.56
C LYS A 68 -12.88 2.13 -9.43
N SER A 69 -13.58 1.56 -10.41
CA SER A 69 -12.94 0.90 -11.54
C SER A 69 -12.62 1.93 -12.62
N PHE A 70 -11.41 1.88 -13.14
CA PHE A 70 -10.94 2.74 -14.22
C PHE A 70 -10.99 1.98 -15.54
N GLU A 71 -11.45 2.65 -16.60
CA GLU A 71 -11.39 2.10 -17.94
C GLU A 71 -9.95 2.13 -18.45
N THR A 72 -9.51 1.01 -19.01
CA THR A 72 -8.19 0.87 -19.61
C THR A 72 -8.32 0.29 -21.01
N PRO A 73 -7.32 0.45 -21.89
CA PRO A 73 -7.33 -0.20 -23.20
C PRO A 73 -7.45 -1.73 -23.19
N LYS A 74 -7.31 -2.37 -22.01
CA LYS A 74 -7.32 -3.84 -21.84
C LYS A 74 -8.48 -4.33 -20.98
N GLY A 75 -9.49 -3.51 -20.72
CA GLY A 75 -10.61 -3.80 -19.82
C GLY A 75 -10.68 -2.80 -18.67
N HIS A 76 -11.08 -3.23 -17.49
CA HIS A 76 -11.15 -2.36 -16.31
C HIS A 76 -10.05 -2.69 -15.30
N ARG A 77 -9.67 -1.70 -14.50
CA ARG A 77 -8.77 -1.88 -13.36
C ARG A 77 -9.37 -1.21 -12.13
N SER A 78 -9.68 -2.00 -11.11
CA SER A 78 -10.02 -1.49 -9.78
C SER A 78 -8.75 -1.22 -8.98
N VAL A 79 -8.93 -0.51 -7.87
CA VAL A 79 -7.90 -0.24 -6.86
C VAL A 79 -8.54 -0.41 -5.49
N ASP A 80 -7.79 -0.97 -4.54
CA ASP A 80 -8.33 -1.32 -3.22
C ASP A 80 -8.79 -0.12 -2.41
N TYR A 81 -8.02 0.95 -2.44
CA TYR A 81 -8.36 2.17 -1.73
C TYR A 81 -8.15 3.41 -2.57
N ARG A 82 -9.10 4.33 -2.42
CA ARG A 82 -9.00 5.71 -2.85
C ARG A 82 -9.04 6.54 -1.59
N ILE A 83 -7.95 7.25 -1.33
CA ILE A 83 -7.81 8.01 -0.10
C ILE A 83 -7.75 9.49 -0.44
N LYS A 84 -8.53 10.28 0.27
CA LYS A 84 -8.44 11.74 0.27
C LYS A 84 -7.87 12.17 1.61
N GLY A 85 -6.64 12.69 1.56
CA GLY A 85 -5.99 13.34 2.68
C GLY A 85 -6.30 14.84 2.70
N GLU A 86 -5.67 15.56 3.63
CA GLU A 86 -5.85 17.01 3.77
C GLU A 86 -5.33 17.78 2.55
N THR A 87 -4.21 17.33 1.97
CA THR A 87 -3.48 18.07 0.94
C THR A 87 -3.61 17.48 -0.46
N GLY A 88 -4.37 16.39 -0.62
CA GLY A 88 -4.35 15.64 -1.88
C GLY A 88 -5.11 14.32 -1.85
N MET A 89 -5.05 13.61 -2.97
CA MET A 89 -5.68 12.31 -3.15
C MET A 89 -4.66 11.29 -3.64
N PHE A 90 -4.76 10.06 -3.15
CA PHE A 90 -3.87 8.98 -3.56
C PHE A 90 -4.60 7.64 -3.66
N LEU A 91 -3.94 6.72 -4.35
CA LEU A 91 -4.42 5.37 -4.62
C LEU A 91 -3.60 4.36 -3.82
N VAL A 92 -4.23 3.30 -3.30
CA VAL A 92 -3.51 2.19 -2.63
C VAL A 92 -3.96 0.87 -3.23
N GLU A 93 -3.01 0.09 -3.70
CA GLU A 93 -3.18 -1.31 -4.10
C GLU A 93 -2.61 -2.20 -3.00
N ALA A 94 -3.46 -3.05 -2.42
CA ALA A 94 -3.09 -4.02 -1.41
C ALA A 94 -2.68 -5.34 -2.07
N LYS A 95 -1.83 -6.08 -1.37
CA LYS A 95 -1.49 -7.47 -1.69
C LYS A 95 -1.46 -8.30 -0.41
N PRO A 96 -1.52 -9.64 -0.51
CA PRO A 96 -1.28 -10.51 0.63
C PRO A 96 0.05 -10.16 1.32
N LEU A 97 0.10 -10.28 2.65
CA LEU A 97 1.31 -10.11 3.45
C LEU A 97 2.49 -10.88 2.84
N ASN A 98 3.65 -10.22 2.71
CA ASN A 98 4.89 -10.70 2.06
C ASN A 98 4.79 -10.97 0.55
N ALA A 99 3.71 -10.58 -0.12
CA ALA A 99 3.63 -10.71 -1.57
C ALA A 99 4.73 -9.91 -2.27
N ASN A 100 5.19 -10.41 -3.42
CA ASN A 100 6.16 -9.70 -4.23
C ASN A 100 5.52 -8.47 -4.92
N LEU A 101 5.58 -7.31 -4.27
CA LEU A 101 5.04 -6.05 -4.80
C LEU A 101 5.62 -5.65 -6.17
N PHE A 102 6.84 -6.11 -6.49
CA PHE A 102 7.58 -5.84 -7.72
C PHE A 102 7.46 -6.96 -8.76
N ASP A 103 6.53 -7.90 -8.61
CA ASP A 103 6.24 -8.88 -9.66
C ASP A 103 6.05 -8.15 -11.01
N LYS A 104 6.79 -8.61 -12.02
CA LYS A 104 6.79 -8.08 -13.39
C LYS A 104 5.50 -8.40 -14.14
N SER A 105 4.67 -9.28 -13.60
CA SER A 105 3.33 -9.56 -14.09
C SER A 105 2.43 -8.32 -13.98
N ARG A 106 1.22 -8.42 -14.53
CA ARG A 106 0.21 -7.36 -14.42
C ARG A 106 -0.42 -7.28 -13.03
N ASP A 107 -0.21 -8.31 -12.22
CA ASP A 107 -0.82 -8.51 -10.91
C ASP A 107 0.12 -8.05 -9.77
N GLY A 108 1.38 -7.70 -10.09
CA GLY A 108 2.26 -7.04 -9.14
C GLY A 108 1.74 -5.65 -8.78
N GLY A 109 1.62 -5.35 -7.48
CA GLY A 109 1.02 -4.11 -6.98
C GLY A 109 1.64 -2.84 -7.55
N VAL A 110 2.98 -2.81 -7.69
CA VAL A 110 3.68 -1.67 -8.31
C VAL A 110 3.26 -1.49 -9.77
N ASN A 111 3.14 -2.58 -10.54
CA ASN A 111 2.68 -2.52 -11.92
C ASN A 111 1.20 -2.17 -12.05
N GLN A 112 0.40 -2.49 -11.03
CA GLN A 112 -1.00 -2.07 -10.96
C GLN A 112 -1.11 -0.55 -10.84
N ILE A 113 -0.44 0.05 -9.86
CA ILE A 113 -0.40 1.50 -9.67
C ILE A 113 0.22 2.22 -10.87
N LYS A 114 1.38 1.78 -11.36
CA LYS A 114 2.03 2.39 -12.53
C LYS A 114 1.17 2.31 -13.80
N GLY A 115 0.31 1.30 -13.92
CA GLY A 115 -0.63 1.20 -15.03
C GLY A 115 -1.80 2.17 -14.92
N LEU A 116 -2.30 2.44 -13.70
CA LEU A 116 -3.34 3.45 -13.46
C LEU A 116 -2.84 4.85 -13.81
N PHE A 117 -1.61 5.21 -13.42
CA PHE A 117 -0.96 6.47 -13.81
C PHE A 117 -0.61 6.57 -15.30
N ARG A 118 -1.09 5.68 -16.17
CA ARG A 118 -1.09 5.91 -17.62
C ARG A 118 -2.34 6.66 -18.07
N LEU A 119 -3.41 6.64 -17.28
CA LEU A 119 -4.68 7.29 -17.58
C LEU A 119 -4.61 8.78 -17.24
N ALA A 120 -5.12 9.62 -18.13
CA ALA A 120 -5.16 11.08 -17.90
C ALA A 120 -5.96 11.42 -16.64
N GLU A 121 -7.15 10.82 -16.49
CA GLU A 121 -8.00 11.03 -15.30
C GLU A 121 -7.29 10.71 -13.99
N VAL A 122 -6.39 9.70 -13.97
CA VAL A 122 -5.66 9.35 -12.75
C VAL A 122 -4.58 10.38 -12.48
N LYS A 123 -3.83 10.81 -13.50
CA LYS A 123 -2.79 11.83 -13.35
C LYS A 123 -3.31 13.20 -12.94
N GLU A 124 -4.55 13.51 -13.30
CA GLU A 124 -5.19 14.80 -13.01
C GLU A 124 -5.80 14.86 -11.60
N HIS A 125 -6.20 13.71 -11.05
CA HIS A 125 -6.94 13.64 -9.78
C HIS A 125 -6.20 13.00 -8.61
N TYR A 126 -5.05 12.35 -8.84
CA TYR A 126 -4.28 11.71 -7.77
C TYR A 126 -2.82 12.13 -7.83
N ASP A 127 -2.27 12.43 -6.67
CA ASP A 127 -0.92 12.97 -6.51
C ASP A 127 0.15 11.87 -6.57
N PHE A 128 -0.17 10.71 -6.00
CA PHE A 128 0.68 9.52 -5.96
C PHE A 128 -0.15 8.25 -5.76
N GLY A 129 0.50 7.09 -5.85
CA GLY A 129 -0.08 5.82 -5.48
C GLY A 129 0.87 4.99 -4.63
N VAL A 130 0.31 3.97 -3.99
CA VAL A 130 1.00 3.10 -3.06
C VAL A 130 0.71 1.66 -3.43
N ALA A 131 1.75 0.83 -3.51
CA ALA A 131 1.60 -0.62 -3.49
C ALA A 131 2.06 -1.14 -2.13
N THR A 132 1.26 -1.96 -1.46
CA THR A 132 1.59 -2.43 -0.11
C THR A 132 1.10 -3.85 0.16
N ASP A 133 1.86 -4.60 0.95
CA ASP A 133 1.45 -5.86 1.59
C ASP A 133 1.19 -5.65 3.09
N GLY A 134 1.03 -4.39 3.51
CA GLY A 134 0.88 -3.94 4.87
C GLY A 134 2.20 -3.79 5.66
N LEU A 135 3.23 -4.63 5.43
CA LEU A 135 4.55 -4.45 6.06
C LEU A 135 5.49 -3.59 5.21
N ARG A 136 5.42 -3.70 3.90
CA ARG A 136 6.19 -2.94 2.93
C ARG A 136 5.28 -1.95 2.22
N TRP A 137 5.75 -0.73 2.06
CA TRP A 137 4.99 0.39 1.49
C TRP A 137 5.82 1.04 0.38
N VAL A 138 5.42 0.81 -0.87
CA VAL A 138 6.11 1.35 -2.04
C VAL A 138 5.33 2.55 -2.56
N PHE A 139 5.92 3.73 -2.45
CA PHE A 139 5.35 5.00 -2.87
C PHE A 139 5.76 5.32 -4.31
N ILE A 140 4.78 5.67 -5.15
CA ILE A 140 4.95 5.83 -6.59
C ILE A 140 4.35 7.17 -7.01
N ASP A 141 5.12 8.03 -7.65
CA ASP A 141 4.61 9.33 -8.11
C ASP A 141 3.74 9.21 -9.38
N LYS A 142 3.07 10.32 -9.74
CA LYS A 142 2.23 10.41 -10.94
C LYS A 142 2.95 10.13 -12.28
N ASN A 143 4.27 10.21 -12.29
CA ASN A 143 5.12 9.88 -13.44
C ASN A 143 5.56 8.41 -13.46
N LYS A 144 5.07 7.61 -12.50
CA LYS A 144 5.30 6.17 -12.34
C LYS A 144 6.71 5.84 -11.83
N GLU A 145 7.39 6.81 -11.23
CA GLU A 145 8.68 6.60 -10.58
C GLU A 145 8.46 6.13 -9.15
N VAL A 146 9.26 5.17 -8.69
CA VAL A 146 9.25 4.76 -7.29
C VAL A 146 10.00 5.83 -6.51
N VAL A 147 9.31 6.47 -5.58
CA VAL A 147 9.85 7.54 -4.72
C VAL A 147 10.50 6.93 -3.49
N SER A 148 9.86 5.94 -2.88
CA SER A 148 10.36 5.28 -1.68
C SER A 148 9.82 3.85 -1.58
N ASP A 149 10.56 3.03 -0.86
CA ASP A 149 10.27 1.62 -0.59
C ASP A 149 10.57 1.38 0.88
N LEU A 150 9.53 1.43 1.71
CA LEU A 150 9.62 1.60 3.15
C LEU A 150 9.14 0.36 3.89
N ASN A 151 9.77 0.04 5.02
CA ASN A 151 9.37 -1.04 5.91
C ASN A 151 8.65 -0.48 7.13
N LEU A 152 7.44 -0.96 7.40
CA LEU A 152 6.56 -0.48 8.47
C LEU A 152 7.24 -0.46 9.85
N GLU A 153 8.03 -1.48 10.19
CA GLU A 153 8.65 -1.59 11.51
C GLU A 153 9.73 -0.54 11.74
N THR A 154 10.39 -0.07 10.67
CA THR A 154 11.52 0.86 10.76
C THR A 154 11.20 2.27 10.28
N ASP A 155 10.24 2.41 9.36
CA ASP A 155 9.93 3.63 8.62
C ASP A 155 8.50 4.13 8.87
N TYR A 156 7.82 3.68 9.94
CA TYR A 156 6.43 4.06 10.21
C TYR A 156 6.19 5.58 10.18
N GLU A 157 7.07 6.38 10.78
CA GLU A 157 6.89 7.83 10.77
C GLU A 157 6.99 8.42 9.36
N GLN A 158 7.89 7.91 8.50
CA GLN A 158 7.97 8.35 7.12
C GLN A 158 6.73 7.94 6.32
N ILE A 159 6.28 6.69 6.48
CA ILE A 159 5.03 6.20 5.88
C ILE A 159 3.87 7.11 6.29
N ARG A 160 3.72 7.36 7.58
CA ARG A 160 2.68 8.23 8.14
C ARG A 160 2.76 9.64 7.55
N VAL A 161 3.93 10.26 7.53
CA VAL A 161 4.16 11.61 7.00
C VAL A 161 3.77 11.73 5.52
N PHE A 162 4.08 10.72 4.70
CA PHE A 162 3.63 10.66 3.31
C PHE A 162 2.11 10.49 3.19
N LEU A 163 1.51 9.56 3.94
CA LEU A 163 0.07 9.28 3.86
C LEU A 163 -0.79 10.47 4.30
N VAL A 164 -0.37 11.22 5.32
CA VAL A 164 -1.10 12.43 5.77
C VAL A 164 -0.75 13.69 4.96
N GLY A 165 0.14 13.58 3.97
CA GLY A 165 0.47 14.70 3.07
C GLY A 165 1.37 15.77 3.67
N LYS A 166 2.10 15.47 4.74
CA LYS A 166 3.07 16.39 5.35
C LYS A 166 4.34 16.55 4.50
N GLU A 167 4.67 15.54 3.72
CA GLU A 167 5.74 15.59 2.71
C GLU A 167 5.20 15.13 1.36
N LYS A 168 5.79 15.67 0.28
CA LYS A 168 5.40 15.32 -1.08
C LYS A 168 6.00 13.99 -1.49
N VAL A 169 5.17 13.13 -2.04
CA VAL A 169 5.60 11.90 -2.72
C VAL A 169 5.91 12.24 -4.17
N ILE A 170 7.14 12.71 -4.42
CA ILE A 170 7.60 13.11 -5.75
C ILE A 170 9.05 12.70 -5.94
N SER A 171 9.37 12.08 -7.08
CA SER A 171 10.77 11.76 -7.40
C SER A 171 11.53 13.00 -7.88
N PRO A 172 12.87 13.07 -7.72
CA PRO A 172 13.67 14.20 -8.20
C PRO A 172 13.46 14.46 -9.70
N LYS A 173 13.34 13.39 -10.50
CA LYS A 173 13.05 13.48 -11.94
C LYS A 173 11.73 14.17 -12.22
N THR A 174 10.68 13.85 -11.47
CA THR A 174 9.37 14.50 -11.60
C THR A 174 9.41 15.95 -11.15
N GLU A 175 10.15 16.26 -10.09
CA GLU A 175 10.33 17.63 -9.63
C GLU A 175 11.06 18.52 -10.66
N GLU A 176 12.09 17.98 -11.31
CA GLU A 176 12.78 18.65 -12.42
C GLU A 176 11.86 18.90 -13.62
N GLU A 177 10.99 17.95 -13.98
CA GLU A 177 10.04 18.12 -15.09
C GLU A 177 8.99 19.19 -14.79
N ILE A 178 8.57 19.32 -13.53
CA ILE A 178 7.61 20.36 -13.10
C ILE A 178 8.27 21.74 -13.10
N SER A 179 9.49 21.86 -12.58
CA SER A 179 10.21 23.15 -12.52
C SER A 179 10.60 23.73 -13.88
N LYS A 180 10.64 22.90 -14.93
CA LYS A 180 10.91 23.31 -16.32
C LYS A 180 9.67 23.79 -17.09
N LYS A 181 8.47 23.71 -16.51
CA LYS A 181 7.21 24.17 -17.09
C LYS A 181 6.76 25.50 -16.50
#